data_AF-A0A5F9DUI5-F1
#
_entry.id   AF-A0A5F9DUI5-F1
#
_cell.length_a   1.000
_cell.length_b   1.000
_cell.length_c   1.000
_cell.angle_alpha   90.00
_cell.angle_beta   90.00
_cell.angle_gamma   90.00
#
_symmetry.space_group_name_H-M   'P 1'
#
loop_
_entity.id
_entity.type
_entity.pdbx_description
1 polymer ?
#
loop_
_entity_poly.entity_id
_entity_poly.type
_entity_poly.pdbx_seq_one_letter_code
_entity_poly.pdbx_strand_id
1 'polypeptide(L)'
;MQLFVCAQERHTLEVTGRETVTQIKALSTLEVAGRMLGGKVHGSLARAGKVRGQTPKVAKQEKTTTGRAKRRMQYIQCFVNVVPTFGQKKGPNANS
;
A
#
# COMPACT_ATOMS: atom_id res chain seq x y z
N MET A 1 -58.21 14.41 -22.55
CA MET A 1 -57.20 13.39 -22.92
C MET A 1 -56.51 13.87 -24.18
N GLN A 2 -55.43 14.64 -24.03
CA GLN A 2 -54.66 15.18 -25.16
C GLN A 2 -53.41 14.32 -25.30
N LEU A 3 -53.29 13.59 -26.41
CA LEU A 3 -52.09 12.83 -26.76
C LEU A 3 -51.09 13.80 -27.40
N PHE A 4 -49.97 14.06 -26.74
CA PHE A 4 -48.80 14.69 -27.35
C PHE A 4 -47.79 13.59 -27.68
N VAL A 5 -47.50 13.39 -28.98
CA VAL A 5 -46.37 12.60 -29.45
C VAL A 5 -45.37 13.57 -30.05
N CYS A 6 -44.29 13.85 -29.32
CA CYS A 6 -43.13 14.58 -29.85
C CYS A 6 -42.13 13.55 -30.37
N ALA A 7 -42.04 13.40 -31.69
CA ALA A 7 -40.98 12.64 -32.32
C ALA A 7 -39.69 13.48 -32.27
N GLN A 8 -38.65 12.96 -31.60
CA GLN A 8 -37.29 13.49 -31.76
C GLN A 8 -36.57 12.61 -32.79
N GLU A 9 -36.39 13.12 -33.99
CA GLU A 9 -35.52 12.49 -34.99
C GLU A 9 -34.08 12.54 -34.48
N ARG A 10 -33.53 11.36 -34.16
CA ARG A 10 -32.11 11.18 -33.90
C ARG A 10 -31.39 11.03 -35.24
N HIS A 11 -30.70 12.08 -35.68
CA HIS A 11 -29.80 11.97 -36.83
C HIS A 11 -28.47 11.32 -36.39
N THR A 12 -28.25 10.07 -36.76
CA THR A 12 -26.93 9.42 -36.68
C THR A 12 -26.07 9.91 -37.84
N LEU A 13 -25.10 10.79 -37.56
CA LEU A 13 -24.03 11.15 -38.48
C LEU A 13 -22.82 10.24 -38.21
N GLU A 14 -22.47 9.41 -39.18
CA GLU A 14 -21.23 8.63 -39.20
C GLU A 14 -20.06 9.57 -39.56
N VAL A 15 -19.44 10.19 -38.56
CA VAL A 15 -18.35 11.15 -38.79
C VAL A 15 -17.04 10.40 -39.06
N THR A 16 -16.68 10.29 -40.33
CA THR A 16 -15.40 9.72 -40.77
C THR A 16 -14.30 10.80 -40.77
N GLY A 17 -13.71 11.03 -39.59
CA GLY A 17 -12.30 11.40 -39.38
C GLY A 17 -11.70 12.70 -39.96
N ARG A 18 -12.44 13.57 -40.68
CA ARG A 18 -11.89 14.82 -41.25
C ARG A 18 -12.75 16.07 -41.09
N GLU A 19 -13.83 16.00 -40.33
CA GLU A 19 -14.70 17.14 -40.09
C GLU A 19 -14.24 17.92 -38.85
N THR A 20 -14.11 19.24 -38.99
CA THR A 20 -13.72 20.14 -37.88
C THR A 20 -14.98 20.76 -37.26
N VAL A 21 -14.92 21.10 -35.96
CA VAL A 21 -16.07 21.53 -35.13
C VAL A 21 -16.88 22.71 -35.72
N THR A 22 -16.29 23.45 -36.67
CA THR A 22 -16.93 24.56 -37.39
C THR A 22 -18.08 24.14 -38.30
N GLN A 23 -18.18 22.87 -38.67
CA GLN A 23 -19.21 22.34 -39.57
C GLN A 23 -20.48 21.88 -38.84
N ILE A 24 -20.47 21.94 -37.51
CA ILE A 24 -21.57 21.49 -36.68
C ILE A 24 -22.60 22.63 -36.53
N LYS A 25 -23.88 22.36 -36.85
CA LYS A 25 -24.96 23.33 -36.69
C LYS A 25 -25.03 23.85 -35.24
N ALA A 26 -25.20 25.16 -35.09
CA ALA A 26 -25.44 25.80 -33.80
C ALA A 26 -26.66 25.16 -33.12
N LEU A 27 -26.56 24.89 -31.81
CA LEU A 27 -27.55 24.22 -30.95
C LEU A 27 -27.61 22.67 -31.01
N SER A 28 -26.59 22.00 -31.55
CA SER A 28 -26.48 20.55 -31.48
C SER A 28 -25.88 20.07 -30.14
N THR A 29 -26.48 19.03 -29.56
CA THR A 29 -25.99 18.40 -28.33
C THR A 29 -25.02 17.27 -28.68
N LEU A 30 -23.75 17.41 -28.29
CA LEU A 30 -22.71 16.40 -28.53
C LEU A 30 -22.42 15.63 -27.24
N GLU A 31 -22.57 14.31 -27.28
CA GLU A 31 -22.08 13.41 -26.23
C GLU A 31 -20.72 12.83 -26.65
N VAL A 32 -19.67 13.19 -25.92
CA VAL A 32 -18.31 12.69 -26.16
C VAL A 32 -17.92 11.75 -25.01
N ALA A 33 -17.82 10.45 -25.29
CA ALA A 33 -17.39 9.45 -24.31
C ALA A 33 -15.90 9.12 -24.47
N GLY A 34 -15.03 9.87 -23.79
CA GLY A 34 -13.60 9.57 -23.71
C GLY A 34 -13.27 8.67 -22.51
N ARG A 35 -12.57 7.55 -22.72
CA ARG A 35 -12.06 6.69 -21.62
C ARG A 35 -10.81 7.33 -21.01
N MET A 36 -10.81 7.62 -19.71
CA MET A 36 -9.62 8.09 -19.00
C MET A 36 -8.61 6.95 -18.78
N LEU A 37 -7.36 7.14 -19.19
CA LEU A 37 -6.24 6.27 -18.85
C LEU A 37 -5.85 6.50 -17.38
N GLY A 38 -6.08 5.50 -16.52
CA GLY A 38 -5.85 5.58 -15.07
C GLY A 38 -7.09 5.24 -14.23
N GLY A 39 -7.80 4.18 -14.58
CA GLY A 39 -8.98 3.72 -13.85
C GLY A 39 -8.70 3.33 -12.39
N LYS A 40 -9.79 3.19 -11.63
CA LYS A 40 -9.84 2.81 -10.21
C LYS A 40 -8.90 1.64 -9.90
N VAL A 41 -7.91 1.89 -9.02
CA VAL A 41 -6.93 0.88 -8.58
C VAL A 41 -7.64 -0.25 -7.85
N HIS A 42 -7.38 -1.50 -8.25
CA HIS A 42 -7.93 -2.69 -7.59
C HIS A 42 -7.02 -3.13 -6.44
N GLY A 43 -7.60 -3.20 -5.23
CA GLY A 43 -6.89 -3.47 -3.99
C GLY A 43 -7.40 -2.54 -2.89
N SER A 44 -8.15 -3.07 -1.93
CA SER A 44 -8.68 -2.27 -0.83
C SER A 44 -7.61 -2.09 0.27
N LEU A 45 -7.55 -0.88 0.84
CA LEU A 45 -6.72 -0.58 2.01
C LEU A 45 -7.27 -1.18 3.32
N ALA A 46 -8.35 -1.97 3.24
CA ALA A 46 -9.07 -2.52 4.39
C ALA A 46 -8.22 -3.40 5.32
N ARG A 47 -7.08 -3.92 4.83
CA ARG A 47 -6.16 -4.76 5.62
C ARG A 47 -4.94 -4.01 6.14
N ALA A 48 -4.82 -2.70 5.88
CA ALA A 48 -3.69 -1.91 6.35
C ALA A 48 -3.62 -1.93 7.89
N GLY A 49 -2.46 -2.32 8.44
CA GLY A 49 -2.25 -2.33 9.89
C GLY A 49 -2.90 -3.48 10.66
N LYS A 50 -3.65 -4.40 10.02
CA LYS A 50 -4.36 -5.52 10.68
C LYS A 50 -3.46 -6.29 11.66
N VAL A 51 -2.26 -6.67 11.21
CA VAL A 51 -1.33 -7.47 12.03
C VAL A 51 -0.77 -6.67 13.21
N ARG A 52 -0.42 -5.40 12.98
CA ARG A 52 0.12 -4.52 14.04
C ARG A 52 -0.90 -4.23 15.15
N GLY A 53 -2.19 -4.17 14.81
CA GLY A 53 -3.27 -4.00 15.77
C GLY A 53 -3.65 -5.28 16.52
N GLN A 54 -3.48 -6.45 15.89
CA GLN A 54 -3.78 -7.74 16.51
C GLN A 54 -2.71 -8.18 17.51
N THR A 55 -1.44 -7.85 17.28
CA THR A 55 -0.35 -8.24 18.19
C THR A 55 -0.44 -7.49 19.53
N PRO A 56 -0.31 -8.19 20.68
CA PRO A 56 -0.33 -7.53 21.99
C PRO A 56 0.82 -6.53 22.11
N LYS A 57 0.56 -5.37 22.73
CA LYS A 57 1.57 -4.33 22.90
C LYS A 57 2.47 -4.64 24.10
N VAL A 58 3.55 -5.38 23.84
CA VAL A 58 4.55 -5.71 24.87
C VAL A 58 5.33 -4.45 25.31
N ALA A 59 5.47 -4.27 26.62
CA ALA A 59 6.23 -3.18 27.22
C ALA A 59 7.72 -3.31 26.90
N LYS A 60 8.43 -2.18 26.83
CA LYS A 60 9.88 -2.19 26.62
C LYS A 60 10.58 -2.66 27.89
N GLN A 61 11.60 -3.49 27.72
CA GLN A 61 12.52 -3.86 28.81
C GLN A 61 13.41 -2.67 29.20
N GLU A 62 13.90 -2.68 30.44
CA GLU A 62 14.83 -1.67 30.96
C GLU A 62 16.16 -1.67 30.20
N LYS A 63 16.78 -0.50 30.09
CA LYS A 63 18.06 -0.34 29.38
C LYS A 63 19.20 -0.92 30.23
N THR A 64 20.01 -1.77 29.63
CA THR A 64 21.26 -2.25 30.23
C THR A 64 22.32 -1.14 30.27
N THR A 65 23.23 -1.22 31.25
CA THR A 65 24.34 -0.26 31.40
C THR A 65 25.16 -0.15 30.10
N THR A 66 25.70 1.04 29.82
CA THR A 66 26.46 1.34 28.59
C THR A 66 27.92 1.69 28.88
N GLY A 67 28.73 1.87 27.81
CA GLY A 67 30.11 2.34 27.91
C GLY A 67 31.08 1.33 28.53
N ARG A 68 32.02 1.84 29.35
CA ARG A 68 33.10 1.05 29.96
C ARG A 68 32.58 -0.07 30.85
N ALA A 69 31.50 0.18 31.61
CA ALA A 69 30.87 -0.82 32.46
C ALA A 69 30.37 -2.03 31.65
N LYS A 70 29.70 -1.78 30.51
CA LYS A 70 29.23 -2.83 29.60
C LYS A 70 30.39 -3.65 29.02
N ARG A 71 31.47 -2.99 28.61
CA ARG A 71 32.66 -3.66 28.06
C ARG A 71 33.34 -4.56 29.10
N ARG A 72 33.42 -4.11 30.36
CA ARG A 72 33.94 -4.92 31.47
C ARG A 72 33.08 -6.18 31.68
N MET A 73 31.76 -6.04 31.72
CA MET A 73 30.85 -7.19 31.87
C MET A 73 30.99 -8.19 30.71
N GLN A 74 31.06 -7.70 29.47
CA GLN A 74 31.26 -8.56 28.29
C GLN A 74 32.57 -9.33 28.35
N TYR A 75 33.68 -8.69 28.76
CA TYR A 75 34.96 -9.38 28.89
C TYR A 75 34.91 -10.50 29.93
N ILE A 76 34.31 -10.21 31.09
CA ILE A 76 34.12 -11.21 32.15
C ILE A 76 33.28 -12.37 31.64
N GLN A 77 32.16 -12.10 30.95
CA GLN A 77 31.26 -13.12 30.41
C GLN A 77 31.85 -13.94 29.26
N CYS A 78 32.71 -13.37 28.42
CA CYS A 78 33.27 -14.07 27.25
C CYS A 78 34.59 -14.80 27.54
N PHE A 79 35.39 -14.33 28.50
CA PHE A 79 36.77 -14.80 28.67
C PHE A 79 37.10 -15.26 30.09
N VAL A 80 36.66 -14.54 31.12
CA VAL A 80 37.03 -14.87 32.50
C VAL A 80 36.18 -16.02 33.04
N ASN A 81 34.86 -15.93 32.86
CA ASN A 81 33.91 -16.89 33.42
C ASN A 81 33.70 -18.11 32.51
N VAL A 82 34.25 -18.11 31.29
CA VAL A 82 34.09 -19.24 30.35
C VAL A 82 35.17 -20.27 30.65
N VAL A 83 34.75 -21.44 31.14
CA VAL A 83 35.60 -22.62 31.22
C VAL A 83 35.58 -23.33 29.86
N PRO A 84 36.72 -23.60 29.22
CA PRO A 84 36.75 -24.35 27.97
C PRO A 84 36.32 -25.80 28.22
N THR A 85 35.08 -26.11 27.85
CA THR A 85 34.53 -27.47 27.89
C THR A 85 34.85 -28.21 26.59
N PHE A 86 35.01 -29.53 26.66
CA PHE A 86 35.14 -30.38 25.48
C PHE A 86 33.78 -30.46 24.74
N GLY A 87 33.80 -30.45 23.40
CA GLY A 87 32.59 -30.46 22.56
C GLY A 87 32.23 -29.09 21.96
N GLN A 88 31.02 -28.97 21.41
CA GLN A 88 30.57 -27.74 20.73
C GLN A 88 30.23 -26.64 21.74
N LYS A 89 30.78 -25.44 21.53
CA LYS A 89 30.51 -24.27 22.38
C LYS A 89 29.06 -23.80 22.20
N LYS A 90 28.30 -23.74 23.29
CA LYS A 90 26.94 -23.16 23.28
C LYS A 90 27.02 -21.65 23.09
N GLY A 91 26.22 -21.13 22.15
CA GLY A 91 26.16 -19.70 21.87
C GLY A 91 25.49 -18.89 22.97
N PRO A 92 25.80 -17.59 23.09
CA PRO A 92 25.28 -16.72 24.16
C PRO A 92 23.76 -16.49 24.13
N ASN A 93 23.08 -16.81 23.03
CA ASN A 93 21.63 -16.68 22.87
C ASN A 93 21.01 -18.02 22.39
N ALA A 94 21.49 -19.14 22.92
CA ALA A 94 20.93 -20.45 22.64
C ALA A 94 19.73 -20.71 23.57
N ASN A 95 18.55 -20.94 22.97
CA ASN A 95 17.28 -21.19 23.67
C ASN A 95 17.00 -22.69 23.88
N SER A 96 18.01 -23.54 23.66
CA SER A 96 17.95 -24.99 23.90
C SER A 96 18.19 -25.36 25.35
#